data_AF-A0A7J5BDT5-F1
#
_entry.id   AF-A0A7J5BDT5-F1
#
_cell.length_a   1.000
_cell.length_b   1.000
_cell.length_c   1.000
_cell.angle_alpha   90.00
_cell.angle_beta   90.00
_cell.angle_gamma   90.00
#
_symmetry.space_group_name_H-M   'P 1'
#
loop_
_entity.id
_entity.type
_entity.pdbx_description
1 polymer ?
#
loop_
_entity_poly.entity_id
_entity_poly.type
_entity_poly.pdbx_seq_one_letter_code
_entity_poly.pdbx_strand_id
1 'polypeptide(L)' 'MEYAVFGLGDRSYHSTYSRGGEILAEALSARGAARVGEFGRHDAGGGELAPDLALTWAKGVLAERTAVAVAN' A
#
# COMPACT_ATOMS: atom_id res chain seq x y z
N MET A 1 -3.78 -16.21 1.79
CA MET A 1 -3.58 -15.25 0.68
C MET A 1 -2.88 -14.04 1.26
N GLU A 2 -1.84 -13.56 0.60
CA GLU A 2 -1.13 -12.35 1.00
C GLU A 2 -1.40 -11.23 0.01
N TYR A 3 -1.29 -10.00 0.47
CA TYR A 3 -1.53 -8.83 -0.38
C TYR A 3 -0.71 -7.63 0.09
N ALA A 4 -0.54 -6.68 -0.82
CA ALA A 4 -0.02 -5.35 -0.54
C ALA A 4 -0.84 -4.34 -1.33
N VAL A 5 -1.01 -3.11 -0.82
CA VAL A 5 -1.81 -2.07 -1.49
C VAL A 5 -1.05 -0.75 -1.53
N PHE A 6 -1.02 -0.14 -2.71
CA PHE A 6 -0.55 1.22 -2.93
C PHE A 6 -1.72 2.07 -3.42
N GLY A 7 -2.18 3.01 -2.59
CA GLY A 7 -3.29 3.91 -2.89
C GLY A 7 -2.82 5.19 -3.58
N LEU A 8 -3.48 5.55 -4.68
CA LEU A 8 -3.38 6.89 -5.26
C LEU A 8 -4.49 7.75 -4.69
N GLY A 9 -4.14 8.95 -4.24
CA GLY A 9 -5.09 9.92 -3.71
C GLY A 9 -4.60 11.34 -3.89
N ASP A 10 -5.40 12.28 -3.39
CA ASP A 10 -5.07 13.69 -3.36
C ASP A 10 -5.56 14.25 -2.01
N ARG A 11 -4.65 14.86 -1.23
CA ARG A 11 -4.96 15.33 0.13
C ARG A 11 -5.98 16.47 0.18
N SER A 12 -6.21 17.16 -0.95
CA SER A 12 -7.25 18.19 -1.04
C SER A 12 -8.65 17.60 -0.88
N TYR A 13 -8.81 16.29 -1.13
CA TYR A 13 -10.02 15.54 -0.83
C TYR A 13 -9.98 15.04 0.62
N HIS A 14 -10.17 15.96 1.57
CA HIS A 14 -9.97 15.71 3.00
C HIS A 14 -10.70 14.47 3.56
N SER A 15 -11.91 14.17 3.08
CA SER A 15 -12.72 13.05 3.57
C SER A 15 -12.45 11.73 2.85
N THR A 16 -11.80 11.75 1.69
CA THR A 16 -11.64 10.57 0.82
C THR A 16 -10.22 10.36 0.33
N TYR A 17 -9.24 11.08 0.89
CA TYR A 17 -7.83 10.97 0.55
C TYR A 17 -7.36 9.51 0.57
N SER A 18 -7.09 8.95 -0.62
CA SER A 18 -6.64 7.56 -0.81
C SER A 18 -7.59 6.49 -0.22
N ARG A 19 -8.88 6.82 0.01
CA ARG A 19 -9.84 5.94 0.70
C ARG A 19 -10.12 4.63 -0.05
N GLY A 20 -10.08 4.64 -1.38
CA GLY A 20 -10.32 3.42 -2.18
C GLY A 20 -9.33 2.28 -1.87
N GLY A 21 -8.05 2.62 -1.68
CA GLY A 21 -7.04 1.62 -1.28
C GLY A 21 -7.28 1.09 0.13
N GLU A 22 -7.70 1.95 1.06
CA GLU A 22 -8.02 1.52 2.43
C GLU A 22 -9.20 0.55 2.44
N ILE A 23 -10.27 0.84 1.70
CA ILE A 23 -11.44 -0.05 1.57
C ILE A 23 -11.03 -1.42 1.04
N LEU A 24 -10.16 -1.46 0.02
CA LEU A 24 -9.64 -2.73 -0.51
C LEU A 24 -8.84 -3.49 0.56
N ALA A 25 -7.97 -2.80 1.30
CA ALA A 25 -7.17 -3.41 2.36
C ALA A 25 -8.04 -3.94 3.50
N GLU A 26 -9.05 -3.19 3.93
CA GLU A 26 -10.04 -3.59 4.94
C GLU A 26 -10.81 -4.85 4.48
N ALA A 27 -11.29 -4.86 3.24
CA ALA A 27 -12.04 -5.99 2.69
C ALA A 27 -11.21 -7.28 2.56
N LEU A 28 -9.95 -7.16 2.16
CA LEU A 28 -9.02 -8.31 2.08
C LEU A 28 -8.69 -8.84 3.48
N SER A 29 -8.37 -7.95 4.43
CA SER A 29 -8.12 -8.32 5.83
C SER A 29 -9.33 -9.01 6.46
N ALA A 30 -10.54 -8.49 6.25
CA ALA A 30 -11.77 -9.07 6.78
C ALA A 30 -12.04 -10.49 6.27
N ARG A 31 -11.44 -10.88 5.14
CA ARG A 31 -11.52 -12.24 4.56
C ARG A 31 -10.33 -13.13 4.96
N GLY A 32 -9.50 -12.72 5.92
CA GLY A 32 -8.37 -13.48 6.42
C GLY A 32 -7.12 -13.42 5.53
N ALA A 33 -7.04 -12.48 4.58
CA ALA A 33 -5.79 -12.23 3.88
C ALA A 33 -4.81 -11.46 4.78
N ALA A 34 -3.51 -11.76 4.68
CA ALA A 34 -2.47 -11.09 5.44
C ALA A 34 -1.83 -9.98 4.60
N ARG A 35 -1.76 -8.75 5.15
CA ARG A 35 -1.04 -7.65 4.49
C ARG A 35 0.46 -7.84 4.69
N VAL A 36 1.21 -7.65 3.61
CA VAL A 36 2.68 -7.66 3.61
C VAL A 36 3.14 -6.22 3.45
N GLY A 37 3.98 -5.76 4.37
CA GLY A 37 4.44 -4.39 4.42
C GLY A 37 3.36 -3.36 4.72
N GLU A 38 3.83 -2.13 4.79
CA GLU A 38 3.01 -0.95 5.07
C GLU A 38 2.09 -0.59 3.89
N PHE A 39 0.96 0.05 4.20
CA PHE A 39 0.09 0.62 3.17
C PHE A 39 0.81 1.75 2.45
N GLY A 40 1.01 1.61 1.13
CA GLY A 40 1.63 2.65 0.32
C GLY A 40 0.62 3.72 -0.07
N ARG A 41 1.05 4.99 -0.09
CA ARG A 41 0.17 6.11 -0.44
C ARG A 41 0.90 7.15 -1.28
N HIS A 42 0.23 7.62 -2.31
CA HIS A 42 0.65 8.78 -3.11
C HIS A 42 -0.35 9.91 -2.98
N ASP A 43 0.17 11.14 -2.95
CA ASP A 43 -0.60 12.38 -2.97
C ASP A 43 -0.36 13.12 -4.29
N ALA A 44 -1.38 13.21 -5.12
CA ALA A 44 -1.34 13.89 -6.41
C ALA A 44 -1.21 15.41 -6.28
N GLY A 45 -1.59 15.99 -5.13
CA GLY A 45 -1.32 17.39 -4.81
C GLY A 45 0.10 17.64 -4.29
N GLY A 46 0.88 16.57 -4.07
CA GLY A 46 2.26 16.63 -3.62
C GLY A 46 3.28 16.85 -4.74
N GLY A 47 4.54 17.03 -4.37
CA GLY A 47 5.65 17.21 -5.31
C GLY A 47 6.30 15.91 -5.80
N GLU A 48 5.87 14.76 -5.29
CA GLU A 48 6.50 13.47 -5.58
C GLU A 48 5.77 12.73 -6.70
N LEU A 49 6.54 12.10 -7.59
CA LEU A 49 5.99 11.31 -8.69
C LEU A 49 5.48 9.95 -8.18
N ALA A 50 4.24 9.62 -8.54
CA ALA A 50 3.63 8.34 -8.16
C ALA A 50 4.49 7.12 -8.52
N PRO A 51 5.09 7.02 -9.72
CA PRO A 51 5.92 5.87 -10.09
C PRO A 51 7.15 5.68 -9.19
N ASP A 52 7.80 6.77 -8.77
CA ASP A 52 9.02 6.71 -7.96
C ASP A 52 8.71 6.23 -6.54
N LEU A 53 7.64 6.75 -5.96
CA LEU A 53 7.14 6.31 -4.66
C LEU A 53 6.64 4.87 -4.70
N ALA A 54 5.88 4.49 -5.73
CA ALA A 54 5.40 3.13 -5.90
C ALA A 54 6.55 2.13 -6.06
N LEU A 55 7.60 2.47 -6.82
CA LEU A 55 8.76 1.62 -7.00
C LEU A 55 9.53 1.43 -5.69
N THR A 56 9.74 2.51 -4.94
CA THR A 56 10.43 2.46 -3.64
C THR A 56 9.64 1.62 -2.64
N TRP A 57 8.33 1.85 -2.55
CA TRP A 57 7.42 1.07 -1.72
C TRP A 57 7.42 -0.42 -2.09
N ALA A 58 7.29 -0.75 -3.38
CA ALA A 58 7.23 -2.14 -3.85
C ALA A 58 8.52 -2.90 -3.53
N LYS A 59 9.69 -2.26 -3.65
CA LYS A 59 10.97 -2.85 -3.24
C LYS A 59 10.98 -3.20 -1.74
N GLY A 60 10.44 -2.32 -0.89
CA GLY A 60 10.30 -2.57 0.54
C GLY A 60 9.40 -3.77 0.84
N VAL A 61 8.21 -3.82 0.22
CA VAL A 61 7.27 -4.95 0.37
C VAL A 61 7.91 -6.27 -0.04
N LEU A 62 8.63 -6.31 -1.17
CA LEU A 62 9.29 -7.53 -1.65
C LEU A 62 10.42 -7.98 -0.73
N ALA A 63 11.19 -7.05 -0.17
CA ALA A 63 12.23 -7.35 0.80
C ALA A 63 11.64 -7.99 2.07
N GLU A 64 10.58 -7.39 2.63
CA GLU A 64 9.88 -7.93 3.80
C GLU A 64 9.27 -9.30 3.52
N ARG A 65 8.61 -9.46 2.36
CA ARG A 65 8.01 -10.74 1.96
C ARG A 65 9.04 -11.86 1.91
N THR A 66 10.23 -11.55 1.42
CA THR A 66 11.33 -12.50 1.27
C THR A 66 11.92 -12.85 2.64
N ALA A 67 12.08 -11.87 3.54
CA ALA A 67 12.54 -12.12 4.91
C ALA A 67 11.60 -13.05 5.69
N VAL A 68 10.28 -12.84 5.58
CA VAL A 68 9.27 -13.71 6.19
C VAL A 68 9.31 -15.13 5.61
N ALA A 69 9.59 -15.29 4.31
CA ALA A 69 9.69 -16.60 3.67
C ALA A 69 10.88 -17.44 4.19
N VAL A 70 11.99 -16.80 4.57
CA VAL A 70 13.20 -17.48 5.05
C VAL A 70 13.10 -17.84 6.54
N ALA A 71 12.22 -17.17 7.28
CA ALA A 71 12.04 -17.39 8.71
C ALA A 71 11.06 -18.54 9.07
N ASN A 72 10.36 -19.11 8.07
CA ASN A 72 9.34 -20.16 8.25
C ASN A 72 9.83 -21.55 7.82
#